data_AF-A0A0S9Q3G3-F1
#
_entry.id   AF-A0A0S9Q3G3-F1
#
_cell.length_a   1.000
_cell.length_b   1.000
_cell.length_c   1.000
_cell.angle_alpha   90.00
_cell.angle_beta   90.00
_cell.angle_gamma   90.00
#
_symmetry.space_group_name_H-M   'P 1'
#
loop_
_entity.id
_entity.type
_entity.pdbx_description
1 polymer ?
#
loop_
_entity_poly.entity_id
_entity_poly.type
_entity_poly.pdbx_seq_one_letter_code
_entity_poly.pdbx_strand_id
1 'polypeptide(L)'
;MPSAGALLVVLLAGCGSDGGSAGPAEQATDPSPSSSTSTSTSSSTSPSGSGLPECDAVWVAGQDLPRGYAGCVQDGRVEEPERRRCEFGQTIVEHAGRFYAVPGNVVNETESLASSPEYRRALRSCQG
;
A
#
# COMPACT_ATOMS: atom_id res chain seq x y z
N MET A 1 -4.22 -50.25 35.31
CA MET A 1 -2.75 -50.39 35.38
C MET A 1 -2.13 -49.30 34.53
N PRO A 2 -1.02 -48.69 34.98
CA PRO A 2 -0.63 -47.27 34.86
C PRO A 2 -0.08 -46.91 33.46
N SER A 3 0.05 -45.64 33.06
CA SER A 3 1.21 -44.76 33.35
C SER A 3 0.86 -43.32 32.89
N ALA A 4 0.96 -42.25 33.70
CA ALA A 4 2.19 -41.51 34.07
C ALA A 4 3.11 -41.30 32.84
N GLY A 5 3.44 -40.11 32.34
CA GLY A 5 3.52 -38.75 32.87
C GLY A 5 4.77 -38.13 32.21
N ALA A 6 4.79 -36.83 31.93
CA ALA A 6 6.00 -35.99 31.88
C ALA A 6 5.65 -34.56 31.41
N LEU A 7 5.69 -33.63 32.36
CA LEU A 7 5.94 -32.20 32.12
C LEU A 7 7.39 -32.02 31.68
N LEU A 8 7.66 -31.16 30.70
CA LEU A 8 9.00 -30.66 30.42
C LEU A 8 8.93 -29.16 30.09
N VAL A 9 9.27 -28.36 31.10
CA VAL A 9 9.43 -26.90 31.05
C VAL A 9 10.87 -26.62 30.60
N VAL A 10 11.05 -25.92 29.48
CA VAL A 10 12.36 -25.40 29.07
C VAL A 10 12.39 -23.90 29.34
N LEU A 11 13.24 -23.51 30.28
CA LEU A 11 13.57 -22.14 30.65
C LEU A 11 14.47 -21.52 29.56
N LEU A 12 13.99 -20.51 28.84
CA LEU A 12 14.86 -19.66 28.03
C LEU A 12 15.46 -18.56 28.92
N ALA A 13 16.72 -18.77 29.32
CA ALA A 13 17.62 -17.71 29.72
C ALA A 13 18.23 -17.09 28.44
N GLY A 14 18.03 -15.80 28.21
CA GLY A 14 18.64 -15.09 27.09
C GLY A 14 18.45 -13.57 27.16
N CYS A 15 19.55 -12.84 26.95
CA CYS A 15 19.73 -11.37 26.91
C CYS A 15 19.56 -10.65 28.26
N GLY A 16 20.59 -10.12 28.93
CA GLY A 16 21.89 -9.64 28.47
C GLY A 16 21.81 -8.18 28.04
N SER A 17 22.06 -7.24 28.96
CA SER A 17 22.75 -5.95 28.76
C SER A 17 22.75 -5.14 30.06
N ASP A 18 23.85 -5.23 30.81
CA ASP A 18 24.24 -4.24 31.82
C ASP A 18 25.31 -3.35 31.16
N GLY A 19 25.07 -2.04 31.15
CA GLY A 19 25.91 -1.11 30.41
C GLY A 19 25.59 0.35 30.71
N GLY A 20 26.07 0.82 31.86
CA GLY A 20 26.86 2.06 31.93
C GLY A 20 26.14 3.40 31.88
N SER A 21 26.16 4.07 33.04
CA SER A 21 25.72 5.43 33.32
C SER A 21 26.51 6.56 32.63
N ALA A 22 25.79 7.68 32.48
CA ALA A 22 26.20 9.09 32.68
C ALA A 22 27.09 9.82 31.65
N GLY A 23 26.45 10.80 30.98
CA GLY A 23 26.93 12.18 30.69
C GLY A 23 28.15 12.34 29.76
N PRO A 24 28.09 13.28 28.80
CA PRO A 24 28.28 14.69 29.18
C PRO A 24 27.32 15.67 28.48
N ALA A 25 27.26 16.85 29.09
CA ALA A 25 26.55 18.03 28.62
C ALA A 25 27.18 18.64 27.36
N GLU A 26 26.39 19.54 26.76
CA GLU A 26 26.75 20.60 25.81
C GLU A 26 26.99 20.21 24.35
N GLN A 27 26.05 20.60 23.48
CA GLN A 27 26.26 21.73 22.59
C GLN A 27 24.98 22.11 21.83
N ALA A 28 24.68 23.40 21.89
CA ALA A 28 23.66 24.06 21.07
C ALA A 28 24.07 24.04 19.59
N THR A 29 23.18 23.59 18.71
CA THR A 29 23.11 24.09 17.33
C THR A 29 21.71 23.84 16.76
N ASP A 30 20.84 24.84 16.86
CA ASP A 30 19.88 25.14 15.79
C ASP A 30 20.70 25.96 14.78
N PRO A 31 20.71 25.64 13.46
CA PRO A 31 19.50 25.76 12.67
C PRO A 31 19.34 24.74 11.52
N SER A 32 18.09 24.58 11.08
CA SER A 32 17.68 24.82 9.69
C SER A 32 16.50 23.89 9.32
N PRO A 33 15.36 24.44 8.89
CA PRO A 33 14.25 23.63 8.40
C PRO A 33 14.66 22.96 7.09
N SER A 34 14.97 21.67 7.14
CA SER A 34 15.06 20.86 5.92
C SER A 34 13.64 20.62 5.40
N SER A 35 13.17 21.62 4.66
CA SER A 35 12.12 21.50 3.65
C SER A 35 12.43 20.31 2.77
N SER A 36 11.89 19.14 3.12
CA SER A 36 11.77 18.03 2.18
C SER A 36 10.57 18.35 1.31
N THR A 37 10.80 19.22 0.33
CA THR A 37 9.93 19.37 -0.81
C THR A 37 10.01 18.05 -1.57
N SER A 38 9.13 17.10 -1.25
CA SER A 38 8.84 15.98 -2.13
C SER A 38 8.18 16.57 -3.37
N THR A 39 9.02 17.05 -4.30
CA THR A 39 8.61 17.34 -5.66
C THR A 39 8.37 15.99 -6.33
N SER A 40 7.22 15.38 -6.05
CA SER A 40 6.62 14.44 -6.98
C SER A 40 6.22 15.26 -8.20
N THR A 41 7.19 15.49 -9.10
CA THR A 41 6.90 15.82 -10.48
C THR A 41 6.27 14.56 -11.07
N SER A 42 4.99 14.35 -10.79
CA SER A 42 4.14 13.56 -11.66
C SER A 42 4.08 14.33 -12.96
N SER A 43 4.99 13.97 -13.87
CA SER A 43 4.91 14.31 -15.29
C SER A 43 3.64 13.64 -15.83
N SER A 44 2.49 14.23 -15.51
CA SER A 44 1.22 13.92 -16.14
C SER A 44 1.33 14.39 -17.58
N THR A 45 1.76 13.49 -18.46
CA THR A 45 1.61 13.65 -19.91
C THR A 45 0.12 13.85 -20.18
N SER A 46 -0.23 15.11 -20.41
CA SER A 46 -1.55 15.61 -20.78
C SER A 46 -1.88 15.22 -22.23
N PRO A 47 -3.12 15.40 -22.71
CA PRO A 47 -4.21 14.46 -22.54
C PRO A 47 -4.62 13.84 -23.90
N SER A 48 -5.00 12.56 -23.90
CA SER A 48 -6.05 12.12 -24.82
C SER A 48 -7.26 13.04 -24.60
N GLY A 49 -7.84 13.61 -25.66
CA GLY A 49 -8.72 14.82 -25.66
C GLY A 49 -9.91 14.88 -24.67
N SER A 50 -10.08 13.90 -23.81
CA SER A 50 -10.98 13.79 -22.67
C SER A 50 -10.41 14.35 -21.34
N GLY A 51 -9.12 14.73 -21.28
CA GLY A 51 -8.50 15.21 -20.03
C GLY A 51 -8.15 14.10 -19.02
N LEU A 52 -8.25 12.84 -19.43
CA LEU A 52 -7.91 11.66 -18.65
C LEU A 52 -6.51 11.14 -19.02
N PRO A 53 -5.80 10.48 -18.09
CA PRO A 53 -4.49 9.87 -18.38
C PRO A 53 -4.63 8.57 -19.18
N GLU A 54 -3.56 8.16 -19.86
CA GLU A 54 -3.47 6.81 -20.44
C GLU A 54 -3.46 5.74 -19.34
N CYS A 55 -4.13 4.61 -19.57
CA CYS A 55 -4.26 3.54 -18.58
C CYS A 55 -2.90 2.97 -18.15
N ASP A 56 -2.00 2.73 -19.09
CA ASP A 56 -0.64 2.24 -18.83
C ASP A 56 0.23 3.23 -18.02
N ALA A 57 -0.14 4.52 -17.99
CA ALA A 57 0.57 5.53 -17.21
C ALA A 57 0.15 5.56 -15.73
N VAL A 58 -1.04 5.06 -15.39
CA VAL A 58 -1.60 5.11 -14.03
C VAL A 58 -1.72 3.74 -13.38
N TRP A 59 -1.87 2.67 -14.15
CA TRP A 59 -1.92 1.29 -13.65
C TRP A 59 -0.53 0.66 -13.64
N VAL A 60 0.36 1.22 -12.82
CA VAL A 60 1.73 0.73 -12.64
C VAL A 60 1.86 0.08 -11.27
N ALA A 61 2.19 -1.21 -11.23
CA ALA A 61 2.38 -1.94 -9.98
C ALA A 61 3.36 -1.24 -9.03
N GLY A 62 2.99 -1.11 -7.76
CA GLY A 62 3.82 -0.46 -6.75
C GLY A 62 3.79 1.06 -6.75
N GLN A 63 3.09 1.70 -7.70
CA GLN A 63 2.83 3.15 -7.69
C GLN A 63 1.48 3.46 -7.07
N ASP A 64 1.31 4.68 -6.56
CA ASP A 64 0.02 5.13 -6.05
C ASP A 64 -0.95 5.48 -7.18
N LEU A 65 -2.15 4.92 -7.11
CA LEU A 65 -3.25 5.36 -7.97
C LEU A 65 -3.65 6.80 -7.57
N PRO A 66 -3.83 7.75 -8.50
CA PRO A 66 -4.21 9.12 -8.15
C PRO A 66 -5.49 9.18 -7.30
N ARG A 67 -5.51 10.05 -6.28
CA ARG A 67 -6.67 10.22 -5.37
C ARG A 67 -7.97 10.56 -6.10
N GLY A 68 -7.87 11.33 -7.19
CA GLY A 68 -9.00 11.73 -8.03
C GLY A 68 -9.22 10.84 -9.25
N TYR A 69 -8.73 9.60 -9.24
CA TYR A 69 -8.83 8.70 -10.39
C TYR A 69 -10.30 8.48 -10.80
N ALA A 70 -10.63 8.94 -12.00
CA ALA A 70 -11.98 8.88 -12.57
C ALA A 70 -12.10 7.87 -13.72
N GLY A 71 -10.99 7.32 -14.17
CA GLY A 71 -10.87 6.50 -15.37
C GLY A 71 -9.59 6.84 -16.12
N CYS A 72 -9.37 6.15 -17.22
CA CYS A 72 -8.21 6.34 -18.09
C CYS A 72 -8.59 6.14 -19.55
N VAL A 73 -7.66 6.42 -20.45
CA VAL A 73 -7.81 6.17 -21.88
C VAL A 73 -6.98 4.95 -22.27
N GLN A 74 -7.59 4.02 -23.00
CA GLN A 74 -6.93 2.88 -23.64
C GLN A 74 -7.38 2.86 -25.10
N ASP A 75 -6.44 2.79 -26.05
CA ASP A 75 -6.75 2.73 -27.49
C ASP A 75 -7.69 3.86 -27.98
N GLY A 76 -7.55 5.05 -27.39
CA GLY A 76 -8.38 6.22 -27.72
C GLY A 76 -9.82 6.17 -27.19
N ARG A 77 -10.16 5.20 -26.34
CA ARG A 77 -11.46 5.07 -25.67
C ARG A 77 -11.32 5.33 -24.18
N VAL A 78 -12.31 6.01 -23.62
CA VAL A 78 -12.40 6.19 -22.16
C VAL A 78 -12.84 4.86 -21.54
N GLU A 79 -11.98 4.31 -20.70
CA GLU A 79 -12.24 3.14 -19.88
C GLU A 79 -12.82 3.58 -18.54
N GLU A 80 -14.07 3.19 -18.28
CA GLU A 80 -14.72 3.46 -17.00
C GLU A 80 -14.20 2.47 -15.95
N PRO A 81 -13.75 2.95 -14.78
CA PRO A 81 -13.18 2.08 -13.76
C PRO A 81 -14.23 1.15 -13.17
N GLU A 82 -13.92 -0.14 -13.07
CA GLU A 82 -14.74 -1.08 -12.30
C GLU A 82 -14.54 -0.82 -10.80
N ARG A 83 -15.64 -0.53 -10.10
CA ARG A 83 -15.62 -0.07 -8.70
C ARG A 83 -16.31 -1.06 -7.78
N ARG A 84 -15.63 -1.46 -6.71
CA ARG A 84 -16.18 -2.22 -5.58
C ARG A 84 -16.28 -1.34 -4.36
N ARG A 85 -17.51 -1.10 -3.91
CA ARG A 85 -17.76 -0.32 -2.71
C ARG A 85 -17.45 -1.15 -1.46
N CYS A 86 -16.69 -0.56 -0.54
CA CYS A 86 -16.45 -1.07 0.80
C CYS A 86 -17.52 -0.55 1.78
N GLU A 87 -17.76 -1.28 2.86
CA GLU A 87 -18.75 -0.90 3.88
C GLU A 87 -18.40 0.44 4.55
N PHE A 88 -17.11 0.72 4.74
CA PHE A 88 -16.62 1.97 5.35
C PHE A 88 -16.51 3.15 4.36
N GLY A 89 -17.17 3.06 3.19
CA GLY A 89 -17.21 4.13 2.19
C GLY A 89 -15.97 4.23 1.29
N GLN A 90 -14.93 3.44 1.54
CA GLN A 90 -13.83 3.28 0.59
C GLN A 90 -14.30 2.56 -0.68
N THR A 91 -13.57 2.73 -1.78
CA THR A 91 -13.86 2.04 -3.04
C THR A 91 -12.58 1.45 -3.58
N ILE A 92 -12.57 0.14 -3.82
CA ILE A 92 -11.52 -0.52 -4.58
C ILE A 92 -11.87 -0.36 -6.06
N VAL A 93 -10.88 0.00 -6.85
CA VAL A 93 -10.97 0.13 -8.30
C VAL A 93 -10.15 -0.98 -8.93
N GLU A 94 -10.68 -1.56 -10.00
CA GLU A 94 -10.06 -2.65 -10.75
C GLU A 94 -9.74 -2.21 -12.18
N HIS A 95 -8.72 -2.85 -12.76
CA HIS A 95 -8.37 -2.64 -14.16
C HIS A 95 -7.78 -3.91 -14.78
N ALA A 96 -8.17 -4.18 -16.03
CA ALA A 96 -7.70 -5.27 -16.88
C ALA A 96 -7.74 -6.67 -16.23
N GLY A 97 -8.61 -6.88 -15.25
CA GLY A 97 -8.75 -8.17 -14.54
C GLY A 97 -7.51 -8.60 -13.75
N ARG A 98 -6.52 -7.70 -13.57
CA ARG A 98 -5.22 -8.02 -12.95
C ARG A 98 -4.72 -6.96 -11.97
N PHE A 99 -5.19 -5.72 -12.09
CA PHE A 99 -4.83 -4.65 -11.18
C PHE A 99 -5.97 -4.27 -10.25
N TYR A 100 -5.62 -3.91 -9.02
CA TYR A 100 -6.56 -3.31 -8.08
C TYR A 100 -5.88 -2.30 -7.13
N ALA A 101 -6.61 -1.24 -6.79
CA ALA A 101 -6.16 -0.23 -5.84
C ALA A 101 -7.33 0.52 -5.21
N VAL A 102 -7.10 1.15 -4.05
CA VAL A 102 -7.98 2.22 -3.57
C VAL A 102 -7.39 3.55 -4.07
N PRO A 103 -8.17 4.48 -4.67
CA PRO A 103 -7.64 5.77 -5.10
C PRO A 103 -6.86 6.47 -3.99
N GLY A 104 -5.63 6.89 -4.30
CA GLY A 104 -4.67 7.44 -3.35
C GLY A 104 -3.77 6.42 -2.64
N ASN A 105 -3.82 5.15 -3.02
CA ASN A 105 -3.01 4.06 -2.46
C ASN A 105 -2.34 3.27 -3.58
N VAL A 106 -1.43 2.39 -3.17
CA VAL A 106 -0.64 1.55 -4.07
C VAL A 106 -1.50 0.67 -4.98
N VAL A 107 -1.10 0.61 -6.25
CA VAL A 107 -1.60 -0.31 -7.26
C VAL A 107 -0.98 -1.68 -7.03
N ASN A 108 -1.84 -2.66 -6.83
CA ASN A 108 -1.48 -4.06 -6.70
C ASN A 108 -1.72 -4.76 -8.03
N GLU A 109 -0.79 -5.62 -8.43
CA GLU A 109 -0.89 -6.46 -9.61
C GLU A 109 -0.94 -7.93 -9.19
N THR A 110 -1.74 -8.71 -9.90
CA THR A 110 -1.82 -10.17 -9.78
C THR A 110 -1.93 -10.79 -11.17
N GLU A 111 -1.77 -12.10 -11.30
CA GLU A 111 -2.02 -12.79 -12.57
C GLU A 111 -3.51 -12.73 -12.96
N SER A 112 -4.42 -12.80 -11.97
CA SER A 112 -5.86 -12.64 -12.17
C SER A 112 -6.55 -12.31 -10.85
N LEU A 113 -7.40 -11.27 -10.87
CA LEU A 113 -8.20 -10.87 -9.71
C LEU A 113 -9.15 -11.99 -9.25
N ALA A 114 -9.72 -12.75 -10.19
CA ALA A 114 -10.69 -13.79 -9.89
C ALA A 114 -10.11 -14.93 -9.05
N SER A 115 -8.82 -15.25 -9.22
CA SER A 115 -8.13 -16.32 -8.48
C SER A 115 -7.28 -15.80 -7.31
N SER A 116 -6.94 -14.51 -7.27
CA SER A 116 -6.02 -13.94 -6.29
C SER A 116 -6.51 -14.08 -4.84
N PRO A 117 -5.75 -14.74 -3.95
CA PRO A 117 -6.03 -14.74 -2.53
C PRO A 117 -5.82 -13.37 -1.88
N GLU A 118 -4.89 -12.54 -2.39
CA GLU A 118 -4.62 -11.17 -1.93
C GLU A 118 -5.80 -10.25 -2.19
N TYR A 119 -6.29 -10.23 -3.44
CA TYR A 119 -7.46 -9.43 -3.82
C TYR A 119 -8.71 -9.84 -3.02
N ARG A 120 -8.96 -11.15 -2.85
CA ARG A 120 -10.05 -11.63 -1.99
C ARG A 120 -9.88 -11.19 -0.53
N ARG A 121 -8.65 -11.09 -0.03
CA ARG A 121 -8.36 -10.61 1.33
C ARG A 121 -8.64 -9.11 1.42
N ALA A 122 -8.22 -8.32 0.43
CA ALA A 122 -8.53 -6.90 0.33
C ALA A 122 -10.06 -6.65 0.31
N LEU A 123 -10.81 -7.44 -0.47
CA LEU A 123 -12.27 -7.37 -0.49
C LEU A 123 -12.92 -7.72 0.85
N ARG A 124 -12.39 -8.70 1.60
CA ARG A 124 -12.90 -9.02 2.95
C ARG A 124 -12.60 -7.90 3.95
N SER A 125 -11.38 -7.38 3.95
CA SER A 125 -11.03 -6.21 4.79
C SER A 125 -11.88 -4.98 4.46
N CYS A 126 -12.40 -4.91 3.24
CA CYS A 126 -13.31 -3.89 2.73
C CYS A 126 -14.79 -4.14 3.14
N GLN A 127 -15.15 -5.34 3.60
CA GLN A 127 -16.54 -5.77 3.87
C GLN A 127 -16.84 -6.15 5.34
N GLY A 128 -15.92 -5.91 6.28
CA GLY A 128 -16.12 -6.22 7.69
C GLY A 128 -15.77 -7.64 8.10
#